data_AF-V5A5W0-F1
#
_entry.id   AF-V5A5W0-F1
#
_cell.length_a   1.000
_cell.length_b   1.000
_cell.length_c   1.000
_cell.angle_alpha   90.00
_cell.angle_beta   90.00
_cell.angle_gamma   90.00
#
_symmetry.space_group_name_H-M   'P 1'
#
loop_
_entity.id
_entity.type
_entity.pdbx_description
1 polymer ?
#
loop_
_entity_poly.entity_id
_entity_poly.type
_entity_poly.pdbx_seq_one_letter_code
_entity_poly.pdbx_strand_id
1 'polypeptide(L)'
;MSVGELLGGVTVGSNPALGNLLALGGALAAAGYVIAGRSLRQRIALVPYVVVVYAVCTVGLLAIAVVQGDSLTGYARREWLIFAGLALGPGLAGHTVINWSLEYLESTVVSVSLLGEPLIATALAVIILGETPAASTVAGGIVVLGGIYLTAASRPDPAADESPESPPANSDSRTSGPAPDSQNSSK
;
A
#
# COMPACT_ATOMS: atom_id res chain seq x y z
N MET A 1 -6.29 -5.89 31.15
CA MET A 1 -5.13 -5.87 30.24
C MET A 1 -4.00 -5.19 31.00
N SER A 2 -3.04 -5.98 31.47
CA SER A 2 -1.90 -5.47 32.26
C SER A 2 -0.84 -4.86 31.34
N VAL A 3 -0.12 -3.84 31.81
CA VAL A 3 1.08 -3.29 31.14
C VAL A 3 2.10 -4.41 30.85
N GLY A 4 2.09 -5.48 31.65
CA GLY A 4 2.90 -6.68 31.44
C GLY A 4 2.47 -7.56 30.26
N GLU A 5 1.21 -7.55 29.83
CA GLU A 5 0.77 -8.22 28.59
C GLU A 5 1.11 -7.39 27.35
N LEU A 6 1.10 -6.06 27.50
CA LEU A 6 1.42 -5.11 26.42
C LEU A 6 2.93 -5.07 26.13
N LEU A 7 3.77 -5.30 27.15
CA LEU A 7 5.20 -5.61 27.03
C LEU A 7 5.48 -7.12 26.86
N GLY A 8 4.48 -7.97 27.07
CA GLY A 8 4.55 -9.43 27.14
C GLY A 8 4.48 -10.17 25.81
N GLY A 9 4.42 -9.46 24.67
CA GLY A 9 4.68 -10.07 23.37
C GLY A 9 6.05 -10.77 23.30
N VAL A 10 6.94 -10.44 24.23
CA VAL A 10 8.25 -11.05 24.46
C VAL A 10 8.19 -12.49 24.99
N THR A 11 7.03 -13.03 25.43
CA THR A 11 6.95 -14.36 26.06
C THR A 11 6.01 -15.37 25.38
N VAL A 12 5.55 -15.08 24.15
CA VAL A 12 4.68 -16.00 23.42
C VAL A 12 5.51 -17.02 22.65
N GLY A 13 5.42 -18.30 23.02
CA GLY A 13 6.03 -19.43 22.31
C GLY A 13 7.10 -20.20 23.09
N SER A 14 7.54 -21.33 22.54
CA SER A 14 8.48 -22.26 23.19
C SER A 14 9.90 -21.70 23.34
N ASN A 15 10.31 -20.74 22.49
CA ASN A 15 11.58 -20.03 22.61
C ASN A 15 11.43 -18.56 22.18
N PRO A 16 10.99 -17.68 23.09
CA PRO A 16 10.68 -16.30 22.74
C PRO A 16 11.90 -15.46 22.34
N ALA A 17 13.08 -15.77 22.89
CA ALA A 17 14.32 -15.06 22.56
C ALA A 17 14.74 -15.30 21.09
N LEU A 18 14.64 -16.54 20.63
CA LEU A 18 14.90 -16.90 19.23
C LEU A 18 13.87 -16.22 18.31
N GLY A 19 12.59 -16.24 18.68
CA GLY A 19 11.53 -15.53 17.94
C GLY A 19 11.80 -14.03 17.79
N ASN A 20 12.23 -13.36 18.87
CA ASN A 20 12.57 -11.94 18.83
C ASN A 20 13.79 -11.65 17.93
N LEU A 21 14.81 -12.51 17.97
CA LEU A 21 15.97 -12.37 17.08
C LEU A 21 15.59 -12.56 15.60
N LEU A 22 14.74 -13.54 15.30
CA LEU A 22 14.20 -13.76 13.96
C LEU A 22 13.34 -12.57 13.51
N ALA A 23 12.52 -12.00 14.40
CA ALA A 23 11.70 -10.83 14.09
C ALA A 23 12.57 -9.61 13.75
N LEU A 24 13.64 -9.37 14.51
CA LEU A 24 14.61 -8.31 14.21
C LEU A 24 15.34 -8.57 12.88
N GLY A 25 15.76 -9.80 12.63
CA GLY A 25 16.38 -10.19 11.36
C GLY A 25 15.44 -9.98 10.17
N GLY A 26 14.17 -10.36 10.32
CA GLY A 26 13.11 -10.13 9.33
C GLY A 26 12.86 -8.64 9.10
N ALA A 27 12.82 -7.83 10.15
CA ALA A 27 12.65 -6.38 10.05
C ALA A 27 13.82 -5.71 9.31
N LEU A 28 15.07 -6.11 9.60
CA LEU A 28 16.24 -5.62 8.88
C LEU A 28 16.24 -6.04 7.40
N ALA A 29 15.88 -7.29 7.12
CA ALA A 29 15.75 -7.78 5.75
C ALA A 29 14.66 -7.03 4.98
N ALA A 30 13.50 -6.80 5.60
CA ALA A 30 12.41 -6.03 5.01
C ALA A 30 12.82 -4.57 4.76
N ALA A 31 13.50 -3.92 5.71
CA ALA A 31 14.02 -2.57 5.52
C ALA A 31 15.03 -2.50 4.37
N GLY A 32 15.96 -3.46 4.30
CA GLY A 32 16.91 -3.57 3.20
C GLY A 32 16.22 -3.77 1.85
N TYR A 33 15.21 -4.65 1.78
CA TYR A 33 14.39 -4.86 0.59
C TYR A 33 13.67 -3.59 0.14
N VAL A 34 13.06 -2.84 1.06
CA VAL A 34 12.35 -1.59 0.73
C VAL A 34 13.32 -0.53 0.19
N ILE A 35 14.46 -0.34 0.85
CA ILE A 35 15.48 0.65 0.43
C ILE A 35 16.04 0.28 -0.95
N ALA A 36 16.44 -0.98 -1.14
CA ALA A 36 16.96 -1.46 -2.42
C ALA A 36 15.89 -1.44 -3.52
N GLY A 37 14.67 -1.86 -3.20
CA GLY A 37 13.54 -1.86 -4.12
C GLY A 37 13.20 -0.46 -4.61
N ARG A 38 13.23 0.54 -3.73
CA ARG A 38 12.94 1.95 -4.08
C ARG A 38 13.98 2.54 -5.03
N SER A 39 15.26 2.21 -4.87
CA SER A 39 16.32 2.71 -5.77
C SER A 39 16.33 1.98 -7.12
N LEU A 40 16.04 0.68 -7.14
CA LEU A 40 16.04 -0.13 -8.36
C LEU A 40 14.78 0.07 -9.22
N ARG A 41 13.60 0.24 -8.60
CA ARG A 41 12.34 0.51 -9.33
C ARG A 41 12.34 1.82 -10.11
N GLN A 42 13.17 2.79 -9.73
CA GLN A 42 13.30 4.04 -10.49
C GLN A 42 14.01 3.85 -11.84
N ARG A 43 14.66 2.69 -12.06
CA ARG A 43 15.54 2.43 -13.20
C ARG A 43 15.18 1.18 -14.00
N ILE A 44 14.31 0.31 -13.48
CA ILE A 44 13.97 -0.99 -14.08
C ILE A 44 12.45 -1.17 -14.10
N ALA A 45 11.94 -1.73 -15.20
CA ALA A 45 10.53 -2.11 -15.32
C ALA A 45 10.12 -3.15 -14.26
N LEU A 46 8.82 -3.20 -13.95
CA LEU A 46 8.25 -4.02 -12.88
C LEU A 46 8.50 -5.52 -13.08
N VAL A 47 8.32 -6.03 -14.30
CA VAL A 47 8.38 -7.47 -14.58
C VAL A 47 9.80 -8.05 -14.37
N PRO A 48 10.89 -7.48 -14.93
CA PRO A 48 12.25 -7.96 -14.65
C PRO A 48 12.62 -7.93 -13.17
N TYR A 49 12.18 -6.88 -12.46
CA TYR A 49 12.44 -6.75 -11.03
C TYR A 49 11.80 -7.88 -10.23
N VAL A 50 10.51 -8.16 -10.44
CA VAL A 50 9.79 -9.21 -9.71
C VAL A 50 10.34 -10.60 -10.01
N VAL A 51 10.74 -10.88 -11.26
CA VAL A 51 11.35 -12.16 -11.65
C VAL A 51 12.65 -12.42 -10.89
N VAL A 52 13.55 -11.43 -10.80
CA VAL A 52 14.81 -11.58 -10.06
C VAL A 52 14.57 -11.79 -8.58
N VAL A 53 13.65 -11.01 -7.98
CA VAL A 53 13.30 -11.16 -6.55
C VAL A 53 12.75 -12.55 -6.27
N TYR A 54 11.82 -13.05 -7.08
CA TYR A 54 11.28 -14.40 -6.92
C TYR A 54 12.32 -15.49 -7.17
N ALA A 55 13.25 -15.31 -8.11
CA ALA A 55 14.33 -16.25 -8.34
C ALA A 55 15.26 -16.35 -7.13
N VAL A 56 15.69 -15.20 -6.56
CA VAL A 56 16.53 -15.17 -5.36
C VAL A 56 15.80 -15.80 -4.16
N CYS A 57 14.51 -15.50 -3.98
CA CYS A 57 13.70 -16.09 -2.92
C CYS A 57 13.58 -17.61 -3.09
N THR A 58 13.34 -18.08 -4.32
CA THR A 58 13.25 -19.52 -4.65
C THR A 58 14.56 -20.23 -4.31
N VAL A 59 15.70 -19.68 -4.73
CA VAL A 59 17.02 -20.27 -4.45
C VAL A 59 17.31 -20.28 -2.94
N GLY A 60 17.00 -19.19 -2.24
CA GLY A 60 17.18 -19.10 -0.79
C GLY A 60 16.34 -20.12 -0.02
N LEU A 61 15.04 -20.22 -0.33
CA LEU A 61 14.14 -21.19 0.29
C LEU A 61 14.54 -22.62 -0.06
N LEU A 62 14.96 -22.88 -1.30
CA LEU A 62 15.44 -24.20 -1.72
C LEU A 62 16.69 -24.61 -0.94
N ALA A 63 17.65 -23.70 -0.76
CA ALA A 63 18.85 -23.97 0.03
C ALA A 63 18.50 -24.32 1.49
N ILE A 64 17.58 -23.58 2.10
CA ILE A 64 17.08 -23.87 3.46
C ILE A 64 16.43 -25.25 3.51
N ALA A 65 15.54 -25.58 2.58
CA ALA A 65 14.87 -26.88 2.51
C ALA A 65 15.86 -28.04 2.38
N VAL A 66 16.90 -27.88 1.56
CA VAL A 66 17.97 -28.88 1.38
C VAL A 66 18.79 -29.05 2.67
N VAL A 67 19.15 -27.95 3.35
CA VAL A 67 19.90 -28.01 4.62
C VAL A 67 19.09 -28.67 5.73
N GLN A 68 17.77 -28.47 5.76
CA GLN A 68 16.86 -29.13 6.71
C GLN A 68 16.58 -30.59 6.35
N GLY A 69 16.89 -31.02 5.12
CA GLY A 69 16.61 -32.37 4.63
C GLY A 69 15.13 -32.61 4.31
N ASP A 70 14.37 -31.54 4.08
CA ASP A 70 12.94 -31.64 3.78
C ASP A 70 12.71 -32.28 2.40
N SER A 71 11.66 -33.11 2.30
CA SER A 71 11.29 -33.71 1.02
C SER A 71 10.73 -32.65 0.08
N LEU A 72 11.42 -32.40 -1.04
CA LEU A 72 10.99 -31.44 -2.07
C LEU A 72 9.88 -32.00 -2.97
N THR A 73 9.71 -33.32 -2.97
CA THR A 73 8.75 -34.06 -3.79
C THR A 73 8.03 -35.11 -2.95
N GLY A 74 6.86 -35.57 -3.41
CA GLY A 74 6.06 -36.57 -2.68
C GLY A 74 4.86 -36.03 -1.91
N TYR A 75 4.60 -34.72 -1.98
CA TYR A 75 3.36 -34.14 -1.44
C TYR A 75 2.13 -34.66 -2.18
N ALA A 76 1.03 -34.87 -1.43
CA ALA A 76 -0.24 -35.28 -2.00
C ALA A 76 -0.75 -34.27 -3.05
N ARG A 77 -1.53 -34.74 -4.04
CA ARG A 77 -2.09 -33.87 -5.10
C ARG A 77 -2.82 -32.63 -4.56
N ARG A 78 -3.45 -32.75 -3.39
CA ARG A 78 -4.14 -31.66 -2.70
C ARG A 78 -3.19 -30.53 -2.30
N GLU A 79 -2.02 -30.84 -1.77
CA GLU A 79 -1.03 -29.84 -1.36
C GLU A 79 -0.48 -29.06 -2.56
N TRP A 80 -0.23 -29.75 -3.67
CA TRP A 80 0.14 -29.09 -4.93
C TRP A 80 -0.94 -28.13 -5.44
N LEU A 81 -2.22 -28.49 -5.31
CA LEU A 81 -3.33 -27.60 -5.66
C LEU A 81 -3.42 -26.40 -4.71
N ILE A 82 -3.12 -26.58 -3.42
CA ILE A 82 -3.07 -25.48 -2.45
C ILE A 82 -1.91 -24.53 -2.76
N PHE A 83 -0.71 -25.03 -3.04
CA PHE A 83 0.43 -24.19 -3.45
C PHE A 83 0.14 -23.42 -4.74
N ALA A 84 -0.46 -24.07 -5.74
CA ALA A 84 -0.90 -23.40 -6.96
C ALA A 84 -1.97 -22.34 -6.66
N GLY A 85 -2.92 -22.63 -5.78
CA GLY A 85 -3.94 -21.69 -5.33
C GLY A 85 -3.36 -20.47 -4.62
N LEU A 86 -2.36 -20.64 -3.77
CA LEU A 86 -1.66 -19.55 -3.09
C LEU A 86 -0.85 -18.69 -4.07
N ALA A 87 -0.15 -19.33 -5.00
CA ALA A 87 0.65 -18.63 -6.01
C ALA A 87 -0.23 -17.80 -6.96
N LEU A 88 -1.35 -18.36 -7.42
CA LEU A 88 -2.24 -17.70 -8.38
C LEU A 88 -3.22 -16.73 -7.71
N GLY A 89 -3.73 -17.06 -6.53
CA GLY A 89 -4.72 -16.27 -5.79
C GLY A 89 -4.09 -15.03 -5.13
N PRO A 90 -3.69 -15.08 -3.85
CA PRO A 90 -3.11 -13.93 -3.18
C PRO A 90 -1.80 -13.45 -3.83
N GLY A 91 -0.99 -14.36 -4.39
CA GLY A 91 0.23 -14.00 -5.11
C GLY A 91 -0.07 -13.16 -6.36
N LEU A 92 -0.56 -13.80 -7.42
CA LEU A 92 -0.69 -13.13 -8.72
C LEU A 92 -1.94 -12.24 -8.82
N ALA A 93 -3.11 -12.74 -8.41
CA ALA A 93 -4.36 -11.98 -8.49
C ALA A 93 -4.36 -10.81 -7.49
N GLY A 94 -3.84 -11.02 -6.27
CA GLY A 94 -3.70 -9.97 -5.27
C GLY A 94 -2.86 -8.79 -5.79
N HIS A 95 -1.67 -9.05 -6.32
CA HIS A 95 -0.83 -8.00 -6.91
C HIS A 95 -1.45 -7.33 -8.14
N THR A 96 -2.20 -8.08 -8.95
CA THR A 96 -2.86 -7.54 -10.15
C THR A 96 -4.03 -6.62 -9.78
N VAL A 97 -4.86 -7.01 -8.81
CA VAL A 97 -5.98 -6.20 -8.31
C VAL A 97 -5.47 -4.92 -7.66
N ILE A 98 -4.42 -4.98 -6.84
CA ILE A 98 -3.81 -3.79 -6.22
C ILE A 98 -3.27 -2.85 -7.29
N ASN A 99 -2.51 -3.37 -8.26
CA ASN A 99 -1.96 -2.55 -9.35
C ASN A 99 -3.08 -1.92 -10.21
N TRP A 100 -4.17 -2.64 -10.46
CA TRP A 100 -5.33 -2.11 -11.20
C TRP A 100 -6.06 -1.03 -10.40
N SER A 101 -6.32 -1.24 -9.10
CA SER A 101 -6.99 -0.25 -8.25
C SER A 101 -6.17 1.02 -8.03
N LEU A 102 -4.83 0.94 -8.06
CA LEU A 102 -3.94 2.10 -7.98
C LEU A 102 -3.98 2.99 -9.23
N GLU A 103 -4.38 2.45 -10.39
CA GLU A 103 -4.55 3.23 -11.63
C GLU A 103 -5.78 4.15 -11.58
N TYR A 104 -6.76 3.86 -10.72
CA TYR A 104 -8.05 4.56 -10.66
C TYR A 104 -8.33 5.33 -9.35
N LEU A 105 -7.49 5.22 -8.31
CA LEU A 105 -7.81 5.78 -6.98
C LEU A 105 -6.65 6.53 -6.33
N GLU A 106 -6.91 7.82 -6.04
CA GLU A 106 -6.00 8.77 -5.40
C GLU A 106 -5.68 8.43 -3.94
N SER A 107 -4.46 8.76 -3.48
CA SER A 107 -3.85 8.83 -2.13
C SER A 107 -4.47 8.08 -0.92
N THR A 108 -5.80 8.06 -0.76
CA THR A 108 -6.54 7.31 0.27
C THR A 108 -6.32 5.82 0.11
N VAL A 109 -6.27 5.31 -1.13
CA VAL A 109 -6.17 3.87 -1.37
C VAL A 109 -4.80 3.31 -1.00
N VAL A 110 -3.73 4.10 -1.02
CA VAL A 110 -2.42 3.64 -0.55
C VAL A 110 -2.46 3.37 0.96
N SER A 111 -3.00 4.31 1.74
CA SER A 111 -3.18 4.11 3.19
C SER A 111 -4.19 2.99 3.48
N VAL A 112 -5.30 2.93 2.75
CA VAL A 112 -6.30 1.86 2.90
C VAL A 112 -5.76 0.51 2.45
N SER A 113 -4.81 0.42 1.52
CA SER A 113 -4.19 -0.86 1.12
C SER A 113 -3.23 -1.36 2.21
N LEU A 114 -2.38 -0.48 2.75
CA LEU A 114 -1.47 -0.82 3.85
C LEU A 114 -2.21 -1.30 5.10
N LEU A 115 -3.35 -0.68 5.42
CA LEU A 115 -4.16 -1.07 6.58
C LEU A 115 -5.27 -2.09 6.22
N GLY A 116 -5.56 -2.27 4.94
CA GLY A 116 -6.62 -3.14 4.43
C GLY A 116 -6.20 -4.59 4.31
N GLU A 117 -4.94 -4.87 3.95
CA GLU A 117 -4.41 -6.24 3.94
C GLU A 117 -4.67 -6.99 5.26
N PRO A 118 -4.30 -6.46 6.45
CA PRO A 118 -4.56 -7.15 7.70
C PRO A 118 -6.07 -7.25 8.03
N LEU A 119 -6.88 -6.27 7.63
CA LEU A 119 -8.34 -6.31 7.84
C LEU A 119 -9.01 -7.39 6.97
N ILE A 120 -8.68 -7.43 5.67
CA ILE A 120 -9.18 -8.42 4.72
C ILE A 120 -8.69 -9.82 5.12
N ALA A 121 -7.42 -9.96 5.52
CA ALA A 121 -6.89 -11.23 6.00
C ALA A 121 -7.64 -11.71 7.26
N THR A 122 -7.89 -10.83 8.22
CA THR A 122 -8.66 -11.16 9.44
C THR A 122 -10.09 -11.58 9.08
N ALA A 123 -10.76 -10.82 8.21
CA ALA A 123 -12.12 -11.14 7.77
C ALA A 123 -12.19 -12.49 7.03
N LEU A 124 -11.24 -12.75 6.13
CA LEU A 124 -11.13 -14.03 5.43
C LEU A 124 -10.81 -15.18 6.38
N ALA A 125 -9.98 -14.98 7.41
CA ALA A 125 -9.73 -15.99 8.44
C ALA A 125 -11.02 -16.36 9.19
N VAL A 126 -11.88 -15.39 9.52
CA VAL A 126 -13.19 -15.68 10.14
C VAL A 126 -14.10 -16.44 9.19
N ILE A 127 -14.20 -16.00 7.93
CA ILE A 127 -15.18 -16.54 6.96
C ILE A 127 -14.76 -17.93 6.45
N ILE A 128 -13.48 -18.10 6.11
CA ILE A 128 -12.98 -19.30 5.43
C ILE A 128 -12.44 -20.33 6.44
N LEU A 129 -11.70 -19.88 7.46
CA LEU A 129 -11.09 -20.78 8.45
C LEU A 129 -11.95 -20.95 9.70
N GLY A 130 -12.97 -20.10 9.91
CA GLY A 130 -13.81 -20.13 11.10
C GLY A 130 -13.07 -19.71 12.39
N GLU A 131 -11.91 -19.06 12.25
CA GLU A 131 -11.12 -18.64 13.39
C GLU A 131 -11.73 -17.40 14.05
N THR A 132 -11.92 -17.45 15.37
CA THR A 132 -12.40 -16.30 16.14
C THR A 132 -11.23 -15.36 16.43
N PRO A 133 -11.24 -14.11 15.92
CA PRO A 133 -10.14 -13.18 16.14
C PRO A 133 -10.08 -12.81 17.63
N ALA A 134 -8.85 -12.70 18.15
CA ALA A 134 -8.64 -12.29 19.52
C ALA A 134 -9.23 -10.89 19.77
N ALA A 135 -9.68 -10.63 21.00
CA ALA A 135 -10.24 -9.32 21.37
C ALA A 135 -9.27 -8.16 21.10
N SER A 136 -7.95 -8.40 21.23
CA SER A 136 -6.89 -7.44 20.86
C SER A 136 -6.86 -7.15 19.36
N THR A 137 -7.04 -8.15 18.51
CA THR A 137 -7.12 -7.99 17.04
C THR A 137 -8.34 -7.16 16.64
N VAL A 138 -9.50 -7.41 17.27
CA VAL A 138 -10.72 -6.62 17.03
C VAL A 138 -10.54 -5.17 17.47
N ALA A 139 -9.97 -4.95 18.66
CA ALA A 139 -9.68 -3.60 19.15
C ALA A 139 -8.70 -2.85 18.22
N GLY A 140 -7.63 -3.52 17.77
CA GLY A 140 -6.69 -2.97 16.80
C GLY A 140 -7.36 -2.60 15.47
N GLY A 141 -8.24 -3.47 14.96
CA GLY A 141 -9.02 -3.22 13.74
C GLY A 141 -9.92 -1.98 13.85
N ILE A 142 -10.57 -1.77 15.00
CA ILE A 142 -11.39 -0.58 15.26
C ILE A 142 -10.54 0.69 15.25
N VAL A 143 -9.37 0.67 15.90
CA VAL A 143 -8.44 1.82 15.92
C VAL A 143 -7.97 2.16 14.51
N VAL A 144 -7.60 1.15 13.73
CA VAL A 144 -7.20 1.28 12.32
C VAL A 144 -8.30 1.94 11.49
N LEU A 145 -9.53 1.43 11.56
CA LEU A 145 -10.67 1.97 10.83
C LEU A 145 -10.99 3.41 11.25
N GLY A 146 -10.88 3.72 12.55
CA GLY A 146 -11.02 5.08 13.07
C GLY A 146 -9.98 6.04 12.51
N GLY A 147 -8.70 5.63 12.45
CA GLY A 147 -7.63 6.43 11.86
C GLY A 147 -7.81 6.69 10.36
N ILE A 148 -8.27 5.70 9.61
CA ILE A 148 -8.64 5.85 8.19
C ILE A 148 -9.77 6.86 8.05
N TYR A 149 -10.84 6.72 8.84
CA TYR A 149 -12.00 7.61 8.79
C TYR A 149 -11.61 9.07 9.07
N LEU A 150 -10.84 9.33 10.13
CA LEU A 150 -10.38 10.68 10.47
C LEU A 150 -9.53 11.29 9.36
N THR A 151 -8.64 10.49 8.77
CA THR A 151 -7.77 10.94 7.66
C THR A 151 -8.58 11.27 6.41
N ALA A 152 -9.58 10.45 6.09
CA ALA A 152 -10.48 10.68 4.97
C ALA A 152 -11.36 11.91 5.18
N ALA A 153 -11.87 12.12 6.39
CA ALA A 153 -12.72 13.25 6.76
C ALA A 153 -11.96 14.59 6.84
N SER A 154 -10.63 14.56 7.03
CA SER A 154 -9.80 15.77 7.16
C SER A 154 -9.33 16.33 5.81
N ARG A 155 -9.73 15.74 4.68
CA ARG A 155 -9.37 16.27 3.36
C ARG A 155 -10.20 17.51 3.03
N PRO A 156 -9.57 18.67 2.73
CA PRO A 156 -10.27 19.82 2.18
C PRO A 156 -10.88 19.46 0.82
N ASP A 157 -12.13 19.85 0.62
CA ASP A 157 -12.84 19.67 -0.65
C ASP A 157 -12.12 20.45 -1.77
N PRO A 158 -11.68 19.83 -2.87
CA PRO A 158 -11.00 20.55 -3.97
C PRO A 158 -11.89 21.64 -4.60
N ALA A 159 -13.21 21.51 -4.44
CA ALA A 159 -14.21 22.43 -4.98
C ALA A 159 -14.32 23.77 -4.23
N ALA A 160 -13.65 23.93 -3.09
CA ALA A 160 -13.70 25.17 -2.30
C ALA A 160 -12.62 26.20 -2.68
N ASP A 161 -11.62 25.83 -3.50
CA ASP A 161 -10.52 26.71 -3.91
C ASP A 161 -10.77 27.39 -5.29
N GLU A 162 -11.82 26.98 -6.02
CA GLU A 162 -12.34 27.75 -7.16
C GLU A 162 -13.26 28.88 -6.67
N SER A 163 -12.72 29.79 -5.87
CA SER A 163 -13.32 31.13 -5.77
C SER A 163 -13.19 31.78 -7.15
N PRO A 164 -14.26 32.36 -7.74
CA PRO A 164 -14.18 32.95 -9.06
C PRO A 164 -13.16 34.08 -9.05
N GLU A 165 -12.02 33.86 -9.70
CA GLU A 165 -10.99 34.84 -10.02
C GLU A 165 -11.70 36.11 -10.51
N SER A 166 -11.68 37.16 -9.70
CA SER A 166 -12.26 38.45 -10.05
C SER A 166 -11.59 38.94 -11.34
N PRO A 167 -12.35 39.25 -12.42
CA PRO A 167 -11.76 39.67 -13.67
C PRO A 167 -10.84 40.89 -13.48
N PRO A 168 -9.69 40.95 -14.18
CA PRO A 168 -8.70 41.98 -13.95
C PRO A 168 -9.30 43.37 -14.17
N ALA A 169 -9.14 44.22 -13.16
CA ALA A 169 -9.53 45.62 -13.21
C ALA A 169 -8.83 46.30 -14.39
N ASN A 170 -9.60 46.65 -15.41
CA ASN A 170 -9.12 47.37 -16.58
C ASN A 170 -8.57 48.74 -16.14
N SER A 171 -7.24 48.85 -16.09
CA SER A 171 -6.52 50.10 -15.87
C SER A 171 -6.03 50.69 -17.19
N ASP A 172 -6.85 50.75 -18.23
CA ASP A 172 -6.56 51.57 -19.42
C ASP A 172 -7.07 53.00 -19.21
N SER A 173 -6.41 53.70 -18.29
CA SER A 173 -6.37 55.16 -18.26
C SER A 173 -5.02 55.61 -18.81
N ARG A 174 -4.91 55.78 -20.14
CA ARG A 174 -3.96 56.68 -20.85
C ARG A 174 -3.94 56.39 -22.35
N THR A 175 -4.80 57.07 -23.10
CA THR A 175 -4.46 57.68 -24.40
C THR A 175 -5.42 58.84 -24.67
N SER A 176 -5.21 59.92 -23.92
CA SER A 176 -5.57 61.26 -24.38
C SER A 176 -4.73 61.60 -25.62
N GLY A 177 -5.35 61.65 -26.80
CA GLY A 177 -4.80 62.24 -28.01
C GLY A 177 -5.83 63.19 -28.63
N PRO A 178 -5.52 64.46 -28.93
CA PRO A 178 -6.48 65.38 -29.53
C PRO A 178 -6.41 65.41 -31.08
N ALA A 179 -7.60 65.61 -31.68
CA ALA A 179 -7.89 66.24 -32.99
C ALA A 179 -7.55 65.45 -34.30
N PRO A 180 -8.18 65.75 -35.48
CA PRO A 180 -9.01 66.92 -35.81
C PRO A 180 -10.35 66.67 -36.53
N ASP A 181 -11.19 67.70 -36.47
CA ASP A 181 -12.32 67.93 -37.37
C ASP A 181 -11.90 67.90 -38.85
N SER A 182 -12.62 67.14 -39.67
CA SER A 182 -12.80 67.53 -41.07
C SER A 182 -14.23 67.21 -41.51
N GLN A 183 -14.99 68.30 -41.63
CA GLN A 183 -16.27 68.33 -42.29
C GLN A 183 -16.08 67.93 -43.75
N ASN A 184 -16.88 66.97 -44.23
CA ASN A 184 -17.15 66.81 -45.65
C ASN A 184 -18.68 66.86 -45.82
N SER A 185 -19.17 68.08 -46.03
CA SER A 185 -20.53 68.33 -46.50
C SER A 185 -20.44 69.01 -47.86
N SER A 186 -20.88 68.28 -48.88
CA SER A 186 -21.52 68.72 -50.12
C SER A 186 -21.31 70.14 -50.65
N LYS A 187 -20.93 70.16 -51.94
CA LYS A 187 -21.09 71.18 -53.00
C LYS A 187 -19.91 72.11 -53.27
#